data_AF-K3VH30-F1
#
_entry.id   AF-K3VH30-F1
#
_cell.length_a   1.000
_cell.length_b   1.000
_cell.length_c   1.000
_cell.angle_alpha   90.00
_cell.angle_beta   90.00
_cell.angle_gamma   90.00
#
_symmetry.space_group_name_H-M   'P 1'
#
loop_
_entity.id
_entity.type
_entity.pdbx_description
1 polymer ?
#
loop_
_entity_poly.entity_id
_entity_poly.type
_entity_poly.pdbx_seq_one_letter_code
_entity_poly.pdbx_strand_id
1 'polypeptide(L)'
;MESTNRFMIGVFGPTGVGKTKLGVSIAKSVHGQVISVDSLQCYSPGGIVTAKPTPEEMDGIEHHMIGYLEAEEEPTNFVAEAVERLEKLCDHGAIPVVVGGSTSLTLPLLRGALNRGWRMAAITLLPHQSTYLGNIESRVDDMLEAGLLEELSGLKSLEDRNLNGKPNFHKGIWKTIGYQELYPYLEAQRSDGHCDELLKSGLASMKENTFQYGNTQLEWIRQALSPFLHAEKIANMSLTVVDKTSWTRGVEKPAIRMASDFCYASTSISFHPINEPKPRVICIFGGSSSGNDPAHMEAAKSLGRVCHENSIKLVYGGGTTGVMGAIASTLVELSGPNAVHGIIPEALLKYEAKESGRHAQDSAFARYGRRTVVKDMHTRKRLMIQEVIDGGDGSGFVGLSGGYGTLEELFEVITWHQLGIHDRGVCLLNMDGFFDGLVNWLGNVVKKGFIGLQDAAILSIASTAEGVVKCLDQKPGFSRKGELEWV
;
A
#
# COMPACT_ATOMS: atom_id res chain seq x y z
N MET A 1 32.88 -16.86 4.95
CA MET A 1 32.13 -16.78 3.68
C MET A 1 31.41 -15.45 3.71
N GLU A 2 31.77 -14.50 2.85
CA GLU A 2 30.99 -13.25 2.72
C GLU A 2 29.55 -13.65 2.43
N SER A 3 28.59 -13.18 3.23
CA SER A 3 27.18 -13.41 2.95
C SER A 3 26.86 -12.70 1.65
N THR A 4 26.72 -13.44 0.55
CA THR A 4 26.19 -12.90 -0.69
C THR A 4 24.82 -12.30 -0.37
N ASN A 5 24.72 -10.98 -0.52
CA ASN A 5 23.48 -10.25 -0.21
C ASN A 5 22.39 -10.70 -1.20
N ARG A 6 21.50 -11.59 -0.76
CA ARG A 6 20.39 -12.12 -1.56
C ARG A 6 19.24 -11.12 -1.59
N PHE A 7 19.15 -10.33 -2.66
CA PHE A 7 18.07 -9.37 -2.88
C PHE A 7 17.11 -9.85 -3.96
N MET A 8 15.81 -9.67 -3.75
CA MET A 8 14.81 -9.81 -4.80
C MET A 8 13.81 -8.66 -4.79
N ILE A 9 13.27 -8.31 -5.95
CA ILE A 9 12.20 -7.32 -6.10
C ILE A 9 10.91 -8.04 -6.51
N GLY A 10 9.81 -7.79 -5.81
CA GLY A 10 8.48 -8.28 -6.15
C GLY A 10 7.64 -7.21 -6.84
N VAL A 11 6.96 -7.56 -7.93
CA VAL A 11 5.99 -6.71 -8.64
C VAL A 11 4.65 -7.43 -8.69
N PHE A 12 3.69 -6.93 -7.90
CA PHE A 12 2.39 -7.56 -7.68
C PHE A 12 1.25 -6.64 -8.11
N GLY A 13 0.07 -7.21 -8.31
CA GLY A 13 -1.11 -6.49 -8.77
C GLY A 13 -2.08 -7.40 -9.51
N PRO A 14 -3.33 -6.97 -9.71
CA PRO A 14 -4.29 -7.80 -10.44
C PRO A 14 -3.95 -7.82 -11.94
N THR A 15 -4.64 -8.64 -12.72
CA THR A 15 -4.47 -8.70 -14.17
C THR A 15 -4.72 -7.33 -14.84
N GLY A 16 -4.07 -7.07 -15.97
CA GLY A 16 -4.29 -5.82 -16.74
C GLY A 16 -3.67 -4.52 -16.19
N VAL A 17 -2.91 -4.55 -15.09
CA VAL A 17 -2.31 -3.32 -14.50
C VAL A 17 -0.88 -3.00 -14.96
N GLY A 18 -0.33 -3.75 -15.91
CA GLY A 18 1.01 -3.48 -16.46
C GLY A 18 2.18 -4.07 -15.65
N LYS A 19 1.96 -5.14 -14.88
CA LYS A 19 3.01 -5.81 -14.07
C LYS A 19 4.23 -6.20 -14.90
N THR A 20 4.02 -6.85 -16.05
CA THR A 20 5.09 -7.30 -16.95
C THR A 20 5.96 -6.12 -17.39
N LYS A 21 5.33 -5.05 -17.88
CA LYS A 21 6.00 -3.81 -18.28
C LYS A 21 6.84 -3.24 -17.14
N LEU A 22 6.28 -3.16 -15.93
CA LEU A 22 7.04 -2.64 -14.79
C LEU A 22 8.20 -3.57 -14.38
N GLY A 23 7.97 -4.89 -14.41
CA GLY A 23 8.99 -5.89 -14.11
C GLY A 23 10.20 -5.77 -15.01
N VAL A 24 9.99 -5.59 -16.31
CA VAL A 24 11.05 -5.36 -17.30
C VAL A 24 11.77 -4.03 -17.05
N SER A 25 11.03 -2.94 -16.81
CA SER A 25 11.63 -1.64 -16.50
C SER A 25 12.51 -1.68 -15.24
N ILE A 26 12.08 -2.40 -14.20
CA ILE A 26 12.87 -2.63 -12.98
C ILE A 26 14.09 -3.50 -13.29
N ALA A 27 13.91 -4.66 -13.93
CA ALA A 27 14.98 -5.60 -14.25
C ALA A 27 16.10 -4.92 -15.05
N LYS A 28 15.77 -4.07 -16.02
CA LYS A 28 16.75 -3.24 -16.73
C LYS A 28 17.56 -2.34 -15.82
N SER A 29 16.90 -1.69 -14.86
CA SER A 29 17.55 -0.76 -13.94
C SER A 29 18.42 -1.46 -12.89
N VAL A 30 18.08 -2.70 -12.52
CA VAL A 30 18.78 -3.46 -11.48
C VAL A 30 19.61 -4.62 -12.01
N HIS A 31 19.98 -4.59 -13.31
CA HIS A 31 20.73 -5.68 -13.95
C HIS A 31 20.14 -7.08 -13.60
N GLY A 32 18.82 -7.13 -13.60
CA GLY A 32 18.04 -8.25 -13.13
C GLY A 32 17.42 -9.08 -14.25
N GLN A 33 16.79 -10.17 -13.85
CA GLN A 33 16.00 -11.03 -14.72
C GLN A 33 14.65 -11.32 -14.09
N VAL A 34 13.63 -11.58 -14.91
CA VAL A 34 12.26 -11.75 -14.43
C VAL A 34 11.99 -13.21 -14.07
N ILE A 35 11.32 -13.44 -12.95
CA ILE A 35 10.70 -14.73 -12.61
C ILE A 35 9.19 -14.53 -12.62
N SER A 36 8.50 -15.23 -13.53
CA SER A 36 7.04 -15.16 -13.59
C SER A 36 6.40 -15.95 -12.44
N VAL A 37 5.37 -15.35 -11.84
CA VAL A 37 4.50 -15.97 -10.82
C VAL A 37 3.06 -15.89 -11.28
N ASP A 38 2.80 -16.61 -12.36
CA ASP A 38 1.49 -16.80 -12.94
C ASP A 38 1.24 -18.29 -13.16
N SER A 39 0.09 -18.78 -12.70
CA SER A 39 -0.25 -20.21 -12.75
C SER A 39 -0.65 -20.71 -14.15
N LEU A 40 -0.79 -19.81 -15.13
CA LEU A 40 -1.14 -20.13 -16.50
C LEU A 40 -0.01 -19.84 -17.48
N GLN A 41 0.90 -18.90 -17.19
CA GLN A 41 2.05 -18.65 -18.07
C GLN A 41 3.09 -19.78 -18.07
N CYS A 42 3.02 -20.72 -17.13
CA CYS A 42 3.92 -21.87 -17.06
C CYS A 42 3.75 -22.86 -18.22
N TYR A 43 2.59 -22.91 -18.86
CA TYR A 43 2.30 -23.82 -19.97
C TYR A 43 3.02 -23.38 -21.24
N SER A 44 3.63 -24.31 -21.99
CA SER A 44 4.23 -24.06 -23.30
C SER A 44 3.23 -23.49 -24.31
N PRO A 45 2.05 -24.09 -24.54
CA PRO A 45 1.02 -23.52 -25.42
C PRO A 45 0.24 -22.36 -24.76
N GLY A 46 -0.55 -21.63 -25.55
CA GLY A 46 -1.44 -20.56 -25.06
C GLY A 46 -0.72 -19.25 -24.73
N GLY A 47 0.17 -18.77 -25.59
CA GLY A 47 0.93 -17.54 -25.38
C GLY A 47 0.07 -16.28 -25.26
N ILE A 48 -0.93 -16.13 -26.14
CA ILE A 48 -1.83 -14.98 -26.17
C ILE A 48 -2.84 -15.06 -25.02
N VAL A 49 -3.57 -16.17 -24.89
CA VAL A 49 -4.65 -16.33 -23.91
C VAL A 49 -4.19 -16.22 -22.46
N THR A 50 -2.97 -16.70 -22.17
CA THR A 50 -2.34 -16.55 -20.83
C THR A 50 -1.49 -15.28 -20.71
N ALA A 51 -1.45 -14.48 -21.77
CA ALA A 51 -0.72 -13.24 -21.88
C ALA A 51 0.74 -13.36 -21.42
N LYS A 52 1.45 -14.33 -22.00
CA LYS A 52 2.90 -14.41 -21.85
C LYS A 52 3.53 -13.16 -22.48
N PRO A 53 4.60 -12.62 -21.88
CA PRO A 53 5.32 -11.52 -22.48
C PRO A 53 5.79 -11.89 -23.88
N THR A 54 5.56 -11.01 -24.86
CA THR A 54 6.17 -11.18 -26.19
C THR A 54 7.66 -10.81 -26.14
N PRO A 55 8.50 -11.23 -27.12
CA PRO A 55 9.90 -10.81 -27.18
C PRO A 55 10.09 -9.29 -27.14
N GLU A 56 9.18 -8.52 -27.74
CA GLU A 56 9.16 -7.06 -27.70
C GLU A 56 8.87 -6.54 -26.29
N GLU A 57 7.92 -7.14 -25.58
CA GLU A 57 7.60 -6.77 -24.19
C GLU A 57 8.72 -7.17 -23.22
N MET A 58 9.40 -8.29 -23.47
CA MET A 58 10.57 -8.71 -22.70
C MET A 58 11.73 -7.71 -22.84
N ASP A 59 11.83 -7.05 -24.00
CA ASP A 59 12.80 -5.98 -24.28
C ASP A 59 14.24 -6.38 -23.89
N GLY A 60 14.60 -7.61 -24.26
CA GLY A 60 15.91 -8.23 -24.02
C GLY A 60 16.14 -8.79 -22.61
N ILE A 61 15.19 -8.63 -21.68
CA ILE A 61 15.27 -9.20 -20.35
C ILE A 61 14.84 -10.67 -20.36
N GLU A 62 15.71 -11.54 -19.85
CA GLU A 62 15.42 -12.97 -19.71
C GLU A 62 14.29 -13.20 -18.69
N HIS A 63 13.35 -14.07 -19.05
CA HIS A 63 12.20 -14.44 -18.22
C HIS A 63 12.26 -15.94 -17.89
N HIS A 64 12.09 -16.26 -16.61
CA HIS A 64 12.08 -17.62 -16.08
C HIS A 64 10.67 -18.02 -15.65
N MET A 65 10.45 -19.33 -15.49
CA MET A 65 9.18 -19.92 -15.07
C MET A 65 8.01 -19.67 -16.04
N ILE A 66 8.32 -19.52 -17.34
CA ILE A 66 7.33 -19.37 -18.42
C ILE A 66 7.52 -20.54 -19.39
N GLY A 67 6.41 -21.14 -19.84
CA GLY A 67 6.42 -22.09 -20.94
C GLY A 67 7.17 -23.42 -20.70
N TYR A 68 7.38 -23.82 -19.45
CA TYR A 68 8.16 -25.01 -19.09
C TYR A 68 7.30 -26.27 -18.87
N LEU A 69 5.98 -26.14 -18.81
CA LEU A 69 5.04 -27.25 -18.64
C LEU A 69 4.31 -27.58 -19.95
N GLU A 70 4.07 -28.85 -20.19
CA GLU A 70 3.17 -29.31 -21.24
C GLU A 70 1.70 -29.03 -20.89
N ALA A 71 0.83 -29.06 -21.90
CA ALA A 71 -0.54 -28.52 -21.82
C ALA A 71 -1.41 -29.11 -20.70
N GLU A 72 -1.18 -30.36 -20.30
CA GLU A 72 -1.98 -31.06 -19.30
C GLU A 72 -1.30 -31.18 -17.93
N GLU A 73 -0.06 -30.71 -17.81
CA GLU A 73 0.72 -30.81 -16.58
C GLU A 73 0.20 -29.83 -15.51
N GLU A 74 0.65 -30.04 -14.28
CA GLU A 74 0.27 -29.19 -13.14
C GLU A 74 1.54 -28.69 -12.44
N PRO A 75 1.60 -27.39 -12.06
CA PRO A 75 2.77 -26.77 -11.45
C PRO A 75 2.96 -27.17 -9.97
N THR A 76 2.96 -28.46 -9.69
CA THR A 76 2.98 -29.03 -8.32
C THR A 76 4.26 -28.68 -7.56
N ASN A 77 5.39 -28.53 -8.25
CA ASN A 77 6.70 -28.20 -7.68
C ASN A 77 7.11 -26.73 -7.86
N PHE A 78 6.18 -25.84 -8.25
CA PHE A 78 6.49 -24.46 -8.62
C PHE A 78 7.42 -23.74 -7.62
N VAL A 79 7.12 -23.82 -6.32
CA VAL A 79 7.89 -23.11 -5.29
C VAL A 79 9.33 -23.59 -5.24
N ALA A 80 9.56 -24.90 -5.31
CA ALA A 80 10.92 -25.46 -5.26
C ALA A 80 11.74 -25.02 -6.49
N GLU A 81 11.15 -25.13 -7.67
CA GLU A 81 11.79 -24.74 -8.93
C GLU A 81 12.05 -23.23 -9.01
N ALA A 82 11.08 -22.40 -8.62
CA ALA A 82 11.23 -20.95 -8.60
C ALA A 82 12.32 -20.50 -7.62
N VAL A 83 12.41 -21.12 -6.44
CA VAL A 83 13.48 -20.84 -5.47
C VAL A 83 14.84 -21.28 -5.97
N GLU A 84 14.94 -22.43 -6.64
CA GLU A 84 16.19 -22.85 -7.29
C GLU A 84 16.62 -21.86 -8.37
N ARG A 85 15.67 -21.31 -9.15
CA ARG A 85 15.94 -20.26 -10.13
C ARG A 85 16.40 -18.96 -9.48
N LEU A 86 15.77 -18.53 -8.38
CA LEU A 86 16.24 -17.38 -7.59
C LEU A 86 17.72 -17.56 -7.20
N GLU A 87 18.08 -18.72 -6.66
CA GLU A 87 19.46 -19.02 -6.23
C GLU A 87 20.44 -18.99 -7.40
N LYS A 88 20.11 -19.65 -8.53
CA LYS A 88 20.94 -19.62 -9.73
C LYS A 88 21.17 -18.20 -10.24
N LEU A 89 20.14 -17.34 -10.28
CA LEU A 89 20.30 -15.96 -10.72
C LEU A 89 21.25 -15.18 -9.80
N CYS A 90 21.09 -15.33 -8.49
CA CYS A 90 21.98 -14.69 -7.51
C CYS A 90 23.43 -15.13 -7.69
N ASP A 91 23.68 -16.42 -7.94
CA ASP A 91 25.02 -16.96 -8.16
C ASP A 91 25.69 -16.40 -9.42
N HIS A 92 24.89 -16.00 -10.43
CA HIS A 92 25.36 -15.35 -11.65
C HIS A 92 25.38 -13.80 -11.55
N GLY A 93 25.12 -13.24 -10.36
CA GLY A 93 25.13 -11.80 -10.12
C GLY A 93 23.91 -11.04 -10.67
N ALA A 94 22.86 -11.74 -11.08
CA ALA A 94 21.61 -11.13 -11.53
C ALA A 94 20.61 -10.99 -10.38
N ILE A 95 19.94 -9.85 -10.29
CA ILE A 95 18.89 -9.61 -9.29
C ILE A 95 17.55 -10.19 -9.79
N PRO A 96 16.91 -11.11 -9.05
CA PRO A 96 15.60 -11.60 -9.45
C PRO A 96 14.50 -10.56 -9.26
N VAL A 97 13.70 -10.37 -10.31
CA VAL A 97 12.48 -9.57 -10.30
C VAL A 97 11.28 -10.51 -10.44
N VAL A 98 10.62 -10.79 -9.32
CA VAL A 98 9.46 -11.68 -9.24
C VAL A 98 8.22 -10.91 -9.66
N VAL A 99 7.58 -11.33 -10.76
CA VAL A 99 6.44 -10.60 -11.36
C VAL A 99 5.23 -11.52 -11.40
N GLY A 100 4.11 -11.13 -10.76
CA GLY A 100 2.92 -11.97 -10.83
C GLY A 100 1.73 -11.49 -10.02
N GLY A 101 0.62 -12.21 -10.16
CA GLY A 101 -0.62 -11.97 -9.43
C GLY A 101 -1.31 -13.25 -8.98
N SER A 102 -0.67 -14.42 -9.12
CA SER A 102 -1.27 -15.68 -8.72
C SER A 102 -1.43 -15.73 -7.21
N THR A 103 -2.68 -15.78 -6.75
CA THR A 103 -3.04 -15.80 -5.33
C THR A 103 -2.57 -17.09 -4.64
N SER A 104 -2.41 -18.18 -5.40
CA SER A 104 -1.96 -19.48 -4.91
C SER A 104 -0.44 -19.67 -4.92
N LEU A 105 0.30 -18.99 -5.80
CA LEU A 105 1.75 -19.19 -5.95
C LEU A 105 2.60 -18.12 -5.24
N THR A 106 2.10 -16.88 -5.16
CA THR A 106 2.90 -15.74 -4.69
C THR A 106 3.34 -15.89 -3.24
N LEU A 107 2.41 -16.08 -2.30
CA LEU A 107 2.76 -16.18 -0.88
C LEU A 107 3.63 -17.41 -0.55
N PRO A 108 3.36 -18.62 -1.09
CA PRO A 108 4.25 -19.75 -0.90
C PRO A 108 5.68 -19.49 -1.39
N LEU A 109 5.85 -18.84 -2.56
CA LEU A 109 7.18 -18.46 -3.05
C LEU A 109 7.87 -17.46 -2.12
N LEU A 110 7.19 -16.41 -1.69
CA LEU A 110 7.77 -15.40 -0.80
C LEU A 110 8.19 -16.00 0.54
N ARG A 111 7.36 -16.86 1.13
CA ARG A 111 7.72 -17.60 2.36
C ARG A 111 8.92 -18.52 2.13
N GLY A 112 8.94 -19.24 1.00
CA GLY A 112 10.07 -20.10 0.62
C GLY A 112 11.38 -19.32 0.52
N ALA A 113 11.35 -18.13 -0.08
CA ALA A 113 12.50 -17.24 -0.20
C ALA A 113 12.93 -16.66 1.16
N LEU A 114 11.99 -16.16 1.98
CA LEU A 114 12.30 -15.63 3.33
C LEU A 114 13.00 -16.68 4.21
N ASN A 115 12.50 -17.91 4.20
CA ASN A 115 13.09 -19.02 4.96
C ASN A 115 14.54 -19.34 4.55
N ARG A 116 14.94 -18.92 3.34
CA ARG A 116 16.32 -19.07 2.82
C ARG A 116 17.15 -17.78 2.91
N GLY A 117 16.71 -16.81 3.70
CA GLY A 117 17.44 -15.59 4.01
C GLY A 117 17.39 -14.52 2.92
N TRP A 118 16.45 -14.60 1.98
CA TRP A 118 16.26 -13.57 0.97
C TRP A 118 15.72 -12.28 1.59
N ARG A 119 16.32 -11.16 1.23
CA ARG A 119 15.80 -9.81 1.50
C ARG A 119 15.00 -9.36 0.30
N MET A 120 13.83 -8.79 0.54
CA MET A 120 12.94 -8.41 -0.55
C MET A 120 12.35 -7.01 -0.39
N ALA A 121 12.06 -6.39 -1.54
CA ALA A 121 11.21 -5.22 -1.67
C ALA A 121 10.01 -5.56 -2.56
N ALA A 122 8.82 -5.09 -2.22
CA ALA A 122 7.58 -5.39 -2.91
C ALA A 122 6.89 -4.13 -3.44
N ILE A 123 6.54 -4.13 -4.71
CA ILE A 123 5.83 -3.04 -5.38
C ILE A 123 4.48 -3.57 -5.83
N THR A 124 3.41 -3.01 -5.27
CA THR A 124 2.03 -3.44 -5.53
C THR A 124 1.32 -2.41 -6.40
N LEU A 125 0.90 -2.83 -7.59
CA LEU A 125 0.11 -2.03 -8.52
C LEU A 125 -1.37 -2.15 -8.20
N LEU A 126 -2.01 -1.00 -7.96
CA LEU A 126 -3.44 -0.89 -7.67
C LEU A 126 -4.12 -0.08 -8.79
N PRO A 127 -5.07 -0.64 -9.54
CA PRO A 127 -5.76 0.11 -10.58
C PRO A 127 -6.69 1.16 -9.98
N HIS A 128 -6.79 2.30 -10.64
CA HIS A 128 -7.81 3.29 -10.33
C HIS A 128 -9.19 2.75 -10.75
N GLN A 129 -10.19 2.84 -9.87
CA GLN A 129 -11.50 2.23 -10.08
C GLN A 129 -12.17 2.67 -11.38
N SER A 130 -12.01 3.94 -11.77
CA SER A 130 -12.67 4.50 -12.95
C SER A 130 -12.10 4.03 -14.29
N THR A 131 -10.89 3.48 -14.32
CA THR A 131 -10.21 3.08 -15.57
C THR A 131 -10.00 1.56 -15.66
N TYR A 132 -10.22 0.83 -14.56
CA TYR A 132 -9.83 -0.57 -14.49
C TYR A 132 -10.58 -1.46 -15.48
N LEU A 133 -11.92 -1.34 -15.55
CA LEU A 133 -12.73 -2.11 -16.48
C LEU A 133 -12.29 -1.87 -17.94
N GLY A 134 -12.15 -0.59 -18.34
CA GLY A 134 -11.70 -0.25 -19.69
C GLY A 134 -10.31 -0.79 -20.03
N ASN A 135 -9.40 -0.90 -19.06
CA ASN A 135 -8.09 -1.53 -19.27
C ASN A 135 -8.21 -3.04 -19.51
N ILE A 136 -9.14 -3.73 -18.83
CA ILE A 136 -9.43 -5.15 -19.07
C ILE A 136 -10.06 -5.35 -20.44
N GLU A 137 -11.05 -4.53 -20.80
CA GLU A 137 -11.72 -4.62 -22.10
C GLU A 137 -10.74 -4.40 -23.26
N SER A 138 -9.95 -3.33 -23.21
CA SER A 138 -8.92 -3.02 -24.21
C SER A 138 -7.91 -4.15 -24.35
N ARG A 139 -7.52 -4.79 -23.24
CA ARG A 139 -6.58 -5.92 -23.28
C ARG A 139 -7.17 -7.13 -24.02
N VAL A 140 -8.45 -7.44 -23.82
CA VAL A 140 -9.11 -8.54 -24.56
C VAL A 140 -9.19 -8.20 -26.05
N ASP A 141 -9.42 -6.93 -26.38
CA ASP A 141 -9.41 -6.46 -27.77
C ASP A 141 -8.00 -6.59 -28.39
N ASP A 142 -6.95 -6.20 -27.67
CA ASP A 142 -5.56 -6.39 -28.09
C ASP A 142 -5.22 -7.89 -28.31
N MET A 143 -5.75 -8.79 -27.46
CA MET A 143 -5.57 -10.24 -27.62
C MET A 143 -6.22 -10.77 -28.91
N LEU A 144 -7.41 -10.26 -29.27
CA LEU A 144 -8.08 -10.60 -30.52
C LEU A 144 -7.25 -10.19 -31.73
N GLU A 145 -6.73 -8.96 -31.72
CA GLU A 145 -5.86 -8.45 -32.79
C GLU A 145 -4.56 -9.25 -32.91
N ALA A 146 -4.05 -9.79 -31.79
CA ALA A 146 -2.87 -10.64 -31.77
C ALA A 146 -3.10 -12.09 -32.28
N GLY A 147 -4.35 -12.47 -32.58
CA GLY A 147 -4.67 -13.81 -33.11
C GLY A 147 -5.22 -14.80 -32.07
N LEU A 148 -5.85 -14.32 -30.99
CA LEU A 148 -6.43 -15.17 -29.94
C LEU A 148 -7.30 -16.31 -30.50
N LEU A 149 -8.17 -16.06 -31.49
CA LEU A 149 -9.11 -17.07 -32.00
C LEU A 149 -8.39 -18.24 -32.70
N GLU A 150 -7.28 -17.97 -33.38
CA GLU A 150 -6.45 -19.00 -34.00
C GLU A 150 -5.74 -19.84 -32.93
N GLU A 151 -5.20 -19.18 -31.90
CA GLU A 151 -4.57 -19.87 -30.77
C GLU A 151 -5.56 -20.79 -30.03
N LEU A 152 -6.77 -20.30 -29.75
CA LEU A 152 -7.81 -21.09 -29.08
C LEU A 152 -8.25 -22.31 -29.92
N SER A 153 -8.30 -22.16 -31.24
CA SER A 153 -8.56 -23.28 -32.16
C SER A 153 -7.44 -24.35 -32.09
N GLY A 154 -6.18 -23.91 -31.95
CA GLY A 154 -5.04 -24.78 -31.70
C GLY A 154 -5.13 -25.49 -30.35
N LEU A 155 -5.53 -24.79 -29.29
CA LEU A 155 -5.76 -25.36 -27.96
C LEU A 155 -6.89 -26.40 -27.96
N LYS A 156 -7.96 -26.18 -28.73
CA LYS A 156 -9.03 -27.18 -28.90
C LYS A 156 -8.52 -28.44 -29.59
N SER A 157 -7.74 -28.29 -30.65
CA SER A 157 -7.12 -29.43 -31.33
C SER A 157 -6.15 -30.20 -30.42
N LEU A 158 -5.51 -29.51 -29.49
CA LEU A 158 -4.65 -30.13 -28.47
C LEU A 158 -5.49 -30.83 -27.39
N GLU A 159 -6.62 -30.25 -26.99
CA GLU A 159 -7.59 -30.87 -26.07
C GLU A 159 -8.14 -32.18 -26.64
N ASP A 160 -8.60 -32.16 -27.89
CA ASP A 160 -9.18 -33.34 -28.54
C ASP A 160 -8.19 -34.50 -28.57
N ARG A 161 -6.90 -34.20 -28.79
CA ARG A 161 -5.81 -35.19 -28.78
C ARG A 161 -5.47 -35.69 -27.38
N ASN A 162 -5.32 -34.79 -26.41
CA ASN A 162 -4.79 -35.14 -25.08
C ASN A 162 -5.87 -35.66 -24.13
N LEU A 163 -7.11 -35.18 -24.28
CA LEU A 163 -8.25 -35.49 -23.40
C LEU A 163 -9.33 -36.36 -24.08
N ASN A 164 -9.03 -36.95 -25.25
CA ASN A 164 -9.95 -37.83 -26.00
C ASN A 164 -11.32 -37.17 -26.30
N GLY A 165 -11.32 -35.88 -26.64
CA GLY A 165 -12.53 -35.10 -26.93
C GLY A 165 -13.45 -34.87 -25.72
N LYS A 166 -12.95 -35.04 -24.49
CA LYS A 166 -13.68 -34.72 -23.26
C LYS A 166 -13.11 -33.43 -22.65
N PRO A 167 -13.76 -32.27 -22.84
CA PRO A 167 -13.26 -31.01 -22.32
C PRO A 167 -13.13 -31.05 -20.80
N ASN A 168 -12.03 -30.51 -20.27
CA ASN A 168 -11.79 -30.37 -18.85
C ASN A 168 -11.24 -28.98 -18.52
N PHE A 169 -12.14 -28.06 -18.20
CA PHE A 169 -11.81 -26.67 -17.85
C PHE A 169 -11.17 -26.50 -16.46
N HIS A 170 -10.85 -27.59 -15.77
CA HIS A 170 -10.22 -27.58 -14.45
C HIS A 170 -8.81 -28.21 -14.45
N LYS A 171 -8.26 -28.56 -15.61
CA LYS A 171 -6.93 -29.18 -15.75
C LYS A 171 -6.07 -28.42 -16.76
N GLY A 172 -4.78 -28.29 -16.48
CA GLY A 172 -3.80 -27.79 -17.44
C GLY A 172 -4.07 -26.38 -17.96
N ILE A 173 -3.66 -26.12 -19.20
CA ILE A 173 -3.87 -24.84 -19.88
C ILE A 173 -5.36 -24.49 -20.05
N TRP A 174 -6.25 -25.48 -20.10
CA TRP A 174 -7.68 -25.29 -20.36
C TRP A 174 -8.44 -24.65 -19.18
N LYS A 175 -7.78 -24.44 -18.04
CA LYS A 175 -8.25 -23.58 -16.94
C LYS A 175 -8.26 -22.09 -17.29
N THR A 176 -7.59 -21.68 -18.37
CA THR A 176 -7.41 -20.27 -18.70
C THR A 176 -8.74 -19.59 -18.99
N ILE A 177 -8.95 -18.42 -18.40
CA ILE A 177 -10.02 -17.50 -18.79
C ILE A 177 -9.79 -17.16 -20.28
N GLY A 178 -10.86 -17.22 -21.05
CA GLY A 178 -10.89 -17.10 -22.50
C GLY A 178 -11.18 -18.42 -23.19
N TYR A 179 -10.62 -19.55 -22.73
CA TYR A 179 -10.87 -20.83 -23.39
C TYR A 179 -12.26 -21.38 -23.07
N GLN A 180 -12.65 -21.43 -21.79
CA GLN A 180 -13.97 -21.92 -21.38
C GLN A 180 -15.10 -21.04 -21.93
N GLU A 181 -14.92 -19.72 -21.93
CA GLU A 181 -15.91 -18.75 -22.37
C GLU A 181 -16.14 -18.79 -23.89
N LEU A 182 -15.09 -19.03 -24.66
CA LEU A 182 -15.17 -19.15 -26.12
C LEU A 182 -15.37 -20.60 -26.58
N TYR A 183 -15.40 -21.58 -25.67
CA TYR A 183 -15.57 -22.99 -26.04
C TYR A 183 -16.81 -23.26 -26.91
N PRO A 184 -18.00 -22.68 -26.63
CA PRO A 184 -19.16 -22.85 -27.52
C PRO A 184 -18.93 -22.33 -28.94
N TYR A 185 -18.17 -21.24 -29.10
CA TYR A 185 -17.77 -20.73 -30.41
C TYR A 185 -16.79 -21.67 -31.13
N LEU A 186 -15.86 -22.28 -30.39
CA LEU A 186 -14.87 -23.22 -30.94
C LEU A 186 -15.49 -24.57 -31.36
N GLU A 187 -16.61 -24.95 -30.76
CA GLU A 187 -17.33 -26.19 -31.09
C GLU A 187 -18.31 -26.02 -32.26
N ALA A 188 -18.81 -24.81 -32.49
CA ALA A 188 -19.76 -24.52 -33.56
C ALA A 188 -19.16 -24.79 -34.96
N GLN A 189 -19.94 -25.38 -35.86
CA GLN A 189 -19.51 -25.52 -37.24
C GLN A 189 -19.59 -24.17 -37.94
N ARG A 190 -18.57 -23.80 -38.73
CA ARG A 190 -18.52 -22.49 -39.43
C ARG A 190 -19.72 -22.24 -40.35
N SER A 191 -20.49 -23.27 -40.72
CA SER A 191 -21.74 -23.18 -41.48
C SER A 191 -22.96 -22.76 -40.67
N ASP A 192 -22.87 -22.72 -39.34
CA ASP A 192 -23.96 -22.32 -38.46
C ASP A 192 -24.04 -20.78 -38.42
N GLY A 193 -25.19 -20.23 -38.83
CA GLY A 193 -25.46 -18.78 -38.85
C GLY A 193 -25.46 -18.10 -37.47
N HIS A 194 -25.08 -18.81 -36.42
CA HIS A 194 -25.05 -18.35 -35.03
C HIS A 194 -23.62 -18.14 -34.49
N CYS A 195 -22.57 -18.44 -35.28
CA CYS A 195 -21.18 -18.28 -34.87
C CYS A 195 -20.83 -16.86 -34.39
N ASP A 196 -21.35 -15.83 -35.07
CA ASP A 196 -21.09 -14.43 -34.69
C ASP A 196 -21.69 -14.07 -33.32
N GLU A 197 -22.87 -14.61 -33.01
CA GLU A 197 -23.54 -14.42 -31.72
C GLU A 197 -22.81 -15.16 -30.59
N LEU A 198 -22.34 -16.38 -30.86
CA LEU A 198 -21.50 -17.15 -29.92
C LEU A 198 -20.15 -16.47 -29.66
N LEU A 199 -19.50 -15.94 -30.69
CA LEU A 199 -18.25 -15.19 -30.53
C LEU A 199 -18.47 -13.94 -29.68
N LYS A 200 -19.50 -13.15 -29.99
CA LYS A 200 -19.81 -11.92 -29.27
C LYS A 200 -20.13 -12.18 -27.80
N SER A 201 -20.95 -13.20 -27.51
CA SER A 201 -21.30 -13.57 -26.15
C SER A 201 -20.11 -14.17 -25.38
N GLY A 202 -19.30 -15.01 -26.01
CA GLY A 202 -18.07 -15.56 -25.44
C GLY A 202 -17.06 -14.47 -25.06
N LEU A 203 -16.86 -13.47 -25.93
CA LEU A 203 -15.98 -12.33 -25.64
C LEU A 203 -16.50 -11.44 -24.51
N ALA A 204 -17.81 -11.18 -24.47
CA ALA A 204 -18.41 -10.45 -23.35
C ALA A 204 -18.23 -11.20 -22.02
N SER A 205 -18.44 -12.52 -22.03
CA SER A 205 -18.20 -13.40 -20.88
C SER A 205 -16.73 -13.39 -20.44
N MET A 206 -15.79 -13.47 -21.40
CA MET A 206 -14.35 -13.39 -21.13
C MET A 206 -13.95 -12.07 -20.46
N LYS A 207 -14.47 -10.93 -20.95
CA LYS A 207 -14.22 -9.60 -20.37
C LYS A 207 -14.73 -9.53 -18.93
N GLU A 208 -15.96 -9.99 -18.69
CA GLU A 208 -16.57 -10.01 -17.35
C GLU A 208 -15.78 -10.93 -16.39
N ASN A 209 -15.51 -12.16 -16.78
CA ASN A 209 -14.78 -13.12 -15.93
C ASN A 209 -13.34 -12.65 -15.64
N THR A 210 -12.68 -12.01 -16.60
CA THR A 210 -11.35 -11.40 -16.39
C THR A 210 -11.42 -10.25 -15.38
N PHE A 211 -12.46 -9.40 -15.46
CA PHE A 211 -12.68 -8.32 -14.50
C PHE A 211 -12.96 -8.86 -13.10
N GLN A 212 -13.82 -9.87 -12.97
CA GLN A 212 -14.11 -10.54 -11.69
C GLN A 212 -12.85 -11.17 -11.09
N TYR A 213 -12.07 -11.91 -11.88
CA TYR A 213 -10.79 -12.46 -11.45
C TYR A 213 -9.84 -11.37 -10.93
N GLY A 214 -9.77 -10.25 -11.66
CA GLY A 214 -9.02 -9.06 -11.24
C GLY A 214 -9.49 -8.48 -9.91
N ASN A 215 -10.79 -8.44 -9.65
CA ASN A 215 -11.35 -7.99 -8.37
C ASN A 215 -11.05 -8.97 -7.24
N THR A 216 -11.11 -10.28 -7.49
CA THR A 216 -10.68 -11.31 -6.52
C THR A 216 -9.20 -11.17 -6.17
N GLN A 217 -8.34 -10.87 -7.15
CA GLN A 217 -6.93 -10.58 -6.89
C GLN A 217 -6.75 -9.32 -6.03
N LEU A 218 -7.55 -8.26 -6.25
CA LEU A 218 -7.50 -7.05 -5.44
C LEU A 218 -7.92 -7.31 -3.98
N GLU A 219 -8.96 -8.12 -3.79
CA GLU A 219 -9.38 -8.52 -2.45
C GLU A 219 -8.29 -9.34 -1.75
N TRP A 220 -7.70 -10.32 -2.44
CA TRP A 220 -6.58 -11.10 -1.92
C TRP A 220 -5.35 -10.22 -1.60
N ILE A 221 -5.05 -9.21 -2.41
CA ILE A 221 -3.96 -8.26 -2.12
C ILE A 221 -4.20 -7.55 -0.79
N ARG A 222 -5.44 -7.13 -0.52
CA ARG A 222 -5.81 -6.43 0.72
C ARG A 222 -5.82 -7.36 1.92
N GLN A 223 -6.39 -8.55 1.78
CA GLN A 223 -6.63 -9.47 2.90
C GLN A 223 -5.44 -10.38 3.22
N ALA A 224 -4.58 -10.68 2.25
CA ALA A 224 -3.50 -11.65 2.43
C ALA A 224 -2.12 -11.09 2.13
N LEU A 225 -1.89 -10.51 0.94
CA LEU A 225 -0.55 -10.06 0.55
C LEU A 225 -0.07 -8.88 1.40
N SER A 226 -0.86 -7.81 1.53
CA SER A 226 -0.44 -6.61 2.25
C SER A 226 -0.17 -6.89 3.75
N PRO A 227 -1.04 -7.64 4.47
CA PRO A 227 -0.75 -8.05 5.84
C PRO A 227 0.52 -8.90 5.96
N PHE A 228 0.76 -9.82 5.02
CA PHE A 228 1.98 -10.62 4.99
C PHE A 228 3.23 -9.74 4.82
N LEU A 229 3.23 -8.82 3.85
CA LEU A 229 4.36 -7.90 3.61
C LEU A 229 4.65 -7.06 4.87
N HIS A 230 3.62 -6.61 5.57
CA HIS A 230 3.77 -5.86 6.81
C HIS A 230 4.33 -6.71 7.95
N ALA A 231 3.76 -7.91 8.17
CA ALA A 231 4.17 -8.82 9.24
C ALA A 231 5.65 -9.24 9.11
N GLU A 232 6.09 -9.54 7.89
CA GLU A 232 7.47 -9.93 7.57
C GLU A 232 8.44 -8.75 7.44
N LYS A 233 7.97 -7.51 7.72
CA LYS A 233 8.74 -6.26 7.63
C LYS A 233 9.42 -6.07 6.26
N ILE A 234 8.74 -6.50 5.20
CA ILE A 234 9.20 -6.35 3.83
C ILE A 234 9.01 -4.89 3.40
N ALA A 235 10.07 -4.28 2.86
CA ALA A 235 9.97 -2.95 2.28
C ALA A 235 8.93 -2.97 1.16
N ASN A 236 7.87 -2.18 1.25
CA ASN A 236 6.79 -2.23 0.27
C ASN A 236 6.29 -0.84 -0.14
N MET A 237 5.76 -0.75 -1.36
CA MET A 237 5.17 0.45 -1.93
C MET A 237 3.93 0.07 -2.75
N SER A 238 2.83 0.80 -2.55
CA SER A 238 1.63 0.68 -3.38
C SER A 238 1.57 1.85 -4.37
N LEU A 239 1.37 1.55 -5.65
CA LEU A 239 1.34 2.52 -6.74
C LEU A 239 0.01 2.45 -7.48
N THR A 240 -0.67 3.59 -7.59
CA THR A 240 -1.96 3.68 -8.29
C THR A 240 -1.75 3.78 -9.80
N VAL A 241 -2.33 2.85 -10.55
CA VAL A 241 -2.33 2.83 -12.01
C VAL A 241 -3.59 3.52 -12.51
N VAL A 242 -3.46 4.75 -13.02
CA VAL A 242 -4.59 5.55 -13.52
C VAL A 242 -4.76 5.35 -15.02
N ASP A 243 -3.75 5.74 -15.81
CA ASP A 243 -3.78 5.67 -17.28
C ASP A 243 -2.36 5.56 -17.87
N LYS A 244 -2.28 5.31 -19.17
CA LYS A 244 -1.01 5.20 -19.90
C LYS A 244 -0.17 6.49 -19.85
N THR A 245 -0.79 7.67 -19.76
CA THR A 245 -0.09 8.97 -19.80
C THR A 245 0.63 9.32 -18.50
N SER A 246 0.07 8.88 -17.37
CA SER A 246 0.60 9.08 -16.03
C SER A 246 1.57 7.97 -15.61
N TRP A 247 1.60 6.83 -16.31
CA TRP A 247 2.41 5.64 -16.00
C TRP A 247 3.85 5.96 -15.59
N THR A 248 4.60 6.66 -16.44
CA THR A 248 6.04 6.88 -16.19
C THR A 248 6.28 7.70 -14.92
N ARG A 249 5.44 8.71 -14.66
CA ARG A 249 5.58 9.58 -13.48
C ARG A 249 5.04 8.93 -12.21
N GLY A 250 3.87 8.30 -12.30
CA GLY A 250 3.12 7.78 -11.15
C GLY A 250 3.48 6.36 -10.74
N VAL A 251 4.07 5.57 -11.64
CA VAL A 251 4.33 4.15 -11.42
C VAL A 251 5.80 3.80 -11.66
N GLU A 252 6.28 3.99 -12.88
CA GLU A 252 7.59 3.47 -13.30
C GLU A 252 8.76 4.12 -12.57
N LYS A 253 8.84 5.45 -12.54
CA LYS A 253 9.94 6.17 -11.87
C LYS A 253 10.01 5.89 -10.36
N PRO A 254 8.91 5.97 -9.59
CA PRO A 254 8.93 5.62 -8.16
C PRO A 254 9.37 4.19 -7.89
N ALA A 255 8.87 3.23 -8.68
CA ALA A 255 9.20 1.82 -8.56
C ALA A 255 10.67 1.52 -8.85
N ILE A 256 11.21 2.05 -9.96
CA ILE A 256 12.64 1.92 -10.31
C ILE A 256 13.53 2.49 -9.22
N ARG A 257 13.15 3.66 -8.67
CA ARG A 257 13.91 4.29 -7.59
C ARG A 257 13.94 3.40 -6.35
N MET A 258 12.79 2.91 -5.91
CA MET A 258 12.71 1.99 -4.76
C MET A 258 13.56 0.73 -4.98
N ALA A 259 13.48 0.12 -6.16
CA ALA A 259 14.24 -1.08 -6.49
C ALA A 259 15.76 -0.82 -6.50
N SER A 260 16.19 0.28 -7.12
CA SER A 260 17.61 0.66 -7.20
C SER A 260 18.18 1.00 -5.84
N ASP A 261 17.45 1.78 -5.03
CA ASP A 261 17.84 2.13 -3.66
C ASP A 261 17.93 0.88 -2.78
N PHE A 262 17.02 -0.08 -2.96
CA PHE A 262 17.02 -1.34 -2.21
C PHE A 262 18.21 -2.24 -2.57
N CYS A 263 18.55 -2.34 -3.86
CA CYS A 263 19.59 -3.26 -4.34
C CYS A 263 21.01 -2.71 -4.28
N TYR A 264 21.21 -1.42 -4.54
CA TYR A 264 22.54 -0.83 -4.79
C TYR A 264 23.01 0.19 -3.78
N ALA A 265 22.28 0.42 -2.69
CA ALA A 265 22.79 1.20 -1.58
C ALA A 265 23.95 0.44 -0.88
N SER A 266 25.15 0.45 -1.47
CA SER A 266 26.46 0.23 -0.81
C SER A 266 27.70 0.32 -1.75
N THR A 267 28.21 1.54 -1.97
CA THR A 267 29.65 1.85 -2.15
C THR A 267 29.89 3.29 -1.67
N SER A 268 30.73 3.51 -0.66
CA SER A 268 31.01 4.82 0.00
C SER A 268 29.86 5.52 0.72
N ILE A 269 29.08 4.76 1.49
CA ILE A 269 28.55 5.26 2.75
C ILE A 269 28.95 4.20 3.76
N SER A 270 29.40 4.59 4.95
CA SER A 270 29.22 3.71 6.10
C SER A 270 27.80 3.15 6.00
N PHE A 271 27.59 1.86 6.22
CA PHE A 271 26.29 1.47 6.77
C PHE A 271 26.22 2.08 8.18
N HIS A 272 26.11 3.40 8.27
CA HIS A 272 25.09 3.92 9.15
C HIS A 272 23.80 3.33 8.60
N PRO A 273 23.04 2.61 9.42
CA PRO A 273 21.79 2.08 8.94
C PRO A 273 21.03 3.24 8.29
N ILE A 274 20.52 3.06 7.07
CA ILE A 274 19.36 3.84 6.66
C ILE A 274 18.15 3.10 7.26
N ASN A 275 18.11 2.75 8.54
CA ASN A 275 17.64 3.64 9.61
C ASN A 275 18.34 5.00 9.72
N GLU A 276 18.01 5.93 8.82
CA GLU A 276 17.55 7.16 9.45
C GLU A 276 16.32 6.71 10.22
N PRO A 277 16.34 6.73 11.57
CA PRO A 277 15.15 6.39 12.33
C PRO A 277 14.04 7.20 11.70
N LYS A 278 12.98 6.51 11.23
CA LYS A 278 11.84 7.19 10.59
C LYS A 278 11.53 8.42 11.45
N PRO A 279 11.36 9.61 10.88
CA PRO A 279 11.20 10.80 11.70
C PRO A 279 10.04 10.59 12.65
N ARG A 280 10.24 10.99 13.91
CA ARG A 280 9.18 10.98 14.91
C ARG A 280 8.08 11.90 14.43
N VAL A 281 6.84 11.40 14.37
CA VAL A 281 5.67 12.18 13.95
C VAL A 281 4.71 12.29 15.12
N ILE A 282 4.32 13.51 15.45
CA ILE A 282 3.26 13.77 16.43
C ILE A 282 2.04 14.33 15.70
N CYS A 283 0.88 13.73 15.95
CA CYS A 283 -0.40 14.31 15.58
C CYS A 283 -0.93 15.20 16.70
N ILE A 284 -1.29 16.43 16.36
CA ILE A 284 -1.89 17.37 17.31
C ILE A 284 -3.40 17.47 17.09
N PHE A 285 -4.13 17.35 18.20
CA PHE A 285 -5.52 17.74 18.32
C PHE A 285 -5.61 18.95 19.23
N GLY A 286 -6.37 19.97 18.85
CA GLY A 286 -6.44 21.22 19.63
C GLY A 286 -7.48 22.19 19.10
N GLY A 287 -7.72 23.25 19.85
CA GLY A 287 -8.68 24.28 19.49
C GLY A 287 -8.28 25.08 18.25
N SER A 288 -9.24 25.35 17.36
CA SER A 288 -9.11 26.36 16.30
C SER A 288 -9.21 27.80 16.83
N SER A 289 -9.67 27.97 18.07
CA SER A 289 -9.67 29.23 18.81
C SER A 289 -8.42 29.35 19.69
N SER A 290 -8.08 30.57 20.09
CA SER A 290 -6.97 30.85 21.01
C SER A 290 -7.30 30.58 22.48
N GLY A 291 -8.59 30.38 22.79
CA GLY A 291 -9.08 30.51 24.16
C GLY A 291 -9.06 31.96 24.65
N ASN A 292 -9.42 32.14 25.93
CA ASN A 292 -9.41 33.43 26.61
C ASN A 292 -8.15 33.66 27.46
N ASP A 293 -7.35 32.62 27.65
CA ASP A 293 -6.09 32.65 28.39
C ASP A 293 -4.91 32.51 27.41
N PRO A 294 -3.98 33.49 27.37
CA PRO A 294 -2.76 33.41 26.58
C PRO A 294 -1.90 32.16 26.86
N ALA A 295 -2.01 31.55 28.04
CA ALA A 295 -1.26 30.36 28.43
C ALA A 295 -1.46 29.19 27.45
N HIS A 296 -2.65 29.04 26.85
CA HIS A 296 -2.92 28.00 25.86
C HIS A 296 -2.12 28.19 24.57
N MET A 297 -2.00 29.44 24.13
CA MET A 297 -1.22 29.79 22.94
C MET A 297 0.27 29.61 23.22
N GLU A 298 0.75 30.00 24.40
CA GLU A 298 2.15 29.81 24.79
C GLU A 298 2.50 28.34 24.97
N ALA A 299 1.61 27.51 25.50
CA ALA A 299 1.78 26.06 25.57
C ALA A 299 1.95 25.45 24.17
N ALA A 300 1.13 25.86 23.19
CA ALA A 300 1.23 25.41 21.81
C ALA A 300 2.58 25.80 21.16
N LYS A 301 3.02 27.05 21.38
CA LYS A 301 4.34 27.52 20.89
C LYS A 301 5.48 26.79 21.59
N SER A 302 5.37 26.54 22.89
CA SER A 302 6.37 25.80 23.66
C SER A 302 6.52 24.37 23.15
N LEU A 303 5.40 23.69 22.88
CA LEU A 303 5.44 22.37 22.25
C LEU A 303 6.02 22.43 20.84
N GLY A 304 5.75 23.48 20.06
CA GLY A 304 6.41 23.71 18.77
C GLY A 304 7.94 23.81 18.88
N ARG A 305 8.46 24.52 19.89
CA ARG A 305 9.90 24.60 20.19
C ARG A 305 10.48 23.25 20.59
N VAL A 306 9.81 22.52 21.48
CA VAL A 306 10.22 21.16 21.89
C VAL A 306 10.24 20.20 20.70
N CYS A 307 9.26 20.29 19.79
CA CYS A 307 9.26 19.50 18.55
C CYS A 307 10.49 19.81 17.67
N HIS A 308 10.85 21.08 17.51
CA HIS A 308 12.05 21.47 16.78
C HIS A 308 13.32 20.89 17.43
N GLU A 309 13.48 21.09 18.74
CA GLU A 309 14.64 20.61 19.50
C GLU A 309 14.82 19.08 19.43
N ASN A 310 13.71 18.34 19.31
CA ASN A 310 13.72 16.88 19.23
C ASN A 310 13.58 16.34 17.79
N SER A 311 13.69 17.19 16.76
CA SER A 311 13.55 16.81 15.34
C SER A 311 12.23 16.08 15.02
N ILE A 312 11.14 16.50 15.67
CA ILE A 312 9.81 15.90 15.53
C ILE A 312 9.03 16.61 14.43
N LYS A 313 8.40 15.82 13.55
CA LYS A 313 7.44 16.32 12.56
C LYS A 313 6.03 16.39 13.12
N LEU A 314 5.25 17.34 12.63
CA LEU A 314 3.88 17.58 13.05
C LEU A 314 2.91 17.19 11.93
N VAL A 315 1.88 16.41 12.27
CA VAL A 315 0.66 16.31 11.46
C VAL A 315 -0.50 16.88 12.26
N TYR A 316 -1.41 17.61 11.61
CA TYR A 316 -2.50 18.27 12.33
C TYR A 316 -3.68 18.58 11.41
N GLY A 317 -4.74 19.14 12.00
CA GLY A 317 -6.01 19.42 11.31
C GLY A 317 -6.02 20.49 10.23
N GLY A 318 -4.88 21.12 9.94
CA GLY A 318 -4.76 22.13 8.89
C GLY A 318 -5.33 23.51 9.24
N GLY A 319 -5.85 23.71 10.45
CA GLY A 319 -6.34 25.03 10.89
C GLY A 319 -5.23 26.09 10.94
N THR A 320 -5.55 27.34 10.65
CA THR A 320 -4.57 28.45 10.66
C THR A 320 -4.65 29.37 11.87
N THR A 321 -5.67 29.19 12.69
CA THR A 321 -5.99 30.05 13.83
C THR A 321 -5.82 29.31 15.16
N GLY A 322 -5.81 30.08 16.24
CA GLY A 322 -5.83 29.53 17.60
C GLY A 322 -4.62 28.67 17.95
N VAL A 323 -4.84 27.73 18.86
CA VAL A 323 -3.83 26.79 19.39
C VAL A 323 -3.18 26.01 18.24
N MET A 324 -3.98 25.53 17.28
CA MET A 324 -3.51 24.79 16.11
C MET A 324 -2.61 25.63 15.19
N GLY A 325 -3.01 26.87 14.90
CA GLY A 325 -2.21 27.79 14.10
C GLY A 325 -0.89 28.20 14.79
N ALA A 326 -0.91 28.35 16.12
CA ALA A 326 0.26 28.73 16.90
C ALA A 326 1.36 27.67 16.84
N ILE A 327 1.06 26.41 17.13
CA ILE A 327 2.06 25.33 17.07
C ILE A 327 2.58 25.12 15.64
N ALA A 328 1.69 25.10 14.65
CA ALA A 328 2.06 24.90 13.25
C ALA A 328 3.00 26.01 12.76
N SER A 329 2.63 27.28 12.98
CA SER A 329 3.49 28.39 12.53
C SER A 329 4.81 28.50 13.29
N THR A 330 4.82 28.18 14.59
CA THR A 330 6.06 28.15 15.38
C THR A 330 7.02 27.08 14.86
N LEU A 331 6.54 25.87 14.57
CA LEU A 331 7.42 24.81 14.09
C LEU A 331 7.92 25.07 12.67
N VAL A 332 7.10 25.65 11.80
CA VAL A 332 7.53 26.04 10.44
C VAL A 332 8.59 27.14 10.49
N GLU A 333 8.44 28.12 11.37
CA GLU A 333 9.44 29.19 11.55
C GLU A 333 10.81 28.61 11.94
N LEU A 334 10.82 27.58 12.80
CA LEU A 334 12.05 26.97 13.33
C LEU A 334 12.63 25.86 12.43
N SER A 335 11.78 25.08 11.75
CA SER A 335 12.17 23.83 11.05
C SER A 335 11.79 23.79 9.57
N GLY A 336 11.14 24.83 9.06
CA GLY A 336 10.68 24.94 7.68
C GLY A 336 9.33 24.25 7.40
N PRO A 337 8.74 24.52 6.21
CA PRO A 337 7.37 24.10 5.88
C PRO A 337 7.20 22.57 5.74
N ASN A 338 8.29 21.83 5.53
CA ASN A 338 8.25 20.36 5.42
C ASN A 338 8.16 19.66 6.78
N ALA A 339 8.37 20.37 7.89
CA ALA A 339 8.24 19.82 9.23
C ALA A 339 6.78 19.70 9.69
N VAL A 340 5.84 20.39 9.03
CA VAL A 340 4.42 20.44 9.40
C VAL A 340 3.54 20.03 8.24
N HIS A 341 2.57 19.14 8.49
CA HIS A 341 1.58 18.69 7.52
C HIS A 341 0.15 18.92 8.02
N GLY A 342 -0.54 19.87 7.39
CA GLY A 342 -1.95 20.14 7.66
C GLY A 342 -2.86 19.36 6.71
N ILE A 343 -3.78 18.56 7.27
CA ILE A 343 -4.79 17.84 6.48
C ILE A 343 -6.14 18.47 6.76
N ILE A 344 -6.78 19.06 5.74
CA ILE A 344 -8.01 19.85 5.90
C ILE A 344 -9.07 19.40 4.89
N PRO A 345 -10.34 19.18 5.29
CA PRO A 345 -11.40 18.91 4.33
C PRO A 345 -11.74 20.17 3.52
N GLU A 346 -12.20 19.99 2.29
CA GLU A 346 -12.64 21.07 1.41
C GLU A 346 -13.65 22.02 2.05
N ALA A 347 -14.57 21.48 2.86
CA ALA A 347 -15.59 22.27 3.53
C ALA A 347 -15.01 23.28 4.53
N LEU A 348 -14.02 22.86 5.33
CA LEU A 348 -13.37 23.75 6.30
C LEU A 348 -12.42 24.74 5.61
N LEU A 349 -11.76 24.33 4.53
CA LEU A 349 -10.93 25.23 3.74
C LEU A 349 -11.76 26.39 3.15
N LYS A 350 -12.95 26.08 2.60
CA LYS A 350 -13.88 27.09 2.08
C LYS A 350 -14.39 28.01 3.19
N TYR A 351 -14.59 27.49 4.39
CA TYR A 351 -15.00 28.27 5.56
C TYR A 351 -13.89 29.23 6.04
N GLU A 352 -12.64 28.74 6.21
CA GLU A 352 -11.50 29.59 6.57
C GLU A 352 -11.25 30.69 5.52
N ALA A 353 -11.38 30.38 4.23
CA ALA A 353 -11.21 31.36 3.15
C ALA A 353 -12.26 32.49 3.22
N LYS A 354 -13.51 32.15 3.59
CA LYS A 354 -14.58 33.14 3.79
C LYS A 354 -14.34 34.03 5.01
N GLU A 355 -13.96 33.44 6.15
CA GLU A 355 -13.70 34.18 7.40
C GLU A 355 -12.49 35.11 7.28
N SER A 356 -11.41 34.63 6.66
CA SER A 356 -10.14 35.37 6.59
C SER A 356 -10.04 36.32 5.40
N GLY A 357 -10.93 36.19 4.40
CA GLY A 357 -10.83 36.88 3.12
C GLY A 357 -9.66 36.41 2.23
N ARG A 358 -8.94 35.35 2.61
CA ARG A 358 -7.76 34.83 1.89
C ARG A 358 -8.14 33.71 0.93
N HIS A 359 -7.54 33.67 -0.26
CA HIS A 359 -7.78 32.63 -1.25
C HIS A 359 -7.07 31.33 -0.90
N ALA A 360 -7.66 30.16 -1.18
CA ALA A 360 -7.13 28.85 -0.79
C ALA A 360 -5.69 28.51 -1.28
N GLN A 361 -5.17 29.23 -2.28
CA GLN A 361 -3.81 29.09 -2.81
C GLN A 361 -2.83 30.18 -2.32
N ASP A 362 -3.21 30.98 -1.33
CA ASP A 362 -2.37 32.06 -0.84
C ASP A 362 -1.01 31.53 -0.35
N SER A 363 0.09 32.17 -0.77
CA SER A 363 1.43 31.81 -0.30
C SER A 363 1.56 31.95 1.22
N ALA A 364 0.67 32.74 1.83
CA ALA A 364 0.51 32.87 3.27
C ALA A 364 0.25 31.54 3.99
N PHE A 365 -0.27 30.51 3.32
CA PHE A 365 -0.48 29.20 3.94
C PHE A 365 0.83 28.41 4.15
N ALA A 366 1.90 28.74 3.42
CA ALA A 366 3.20 28.09 3.59
C ALA A 366 3.77 28.27 5.01
N ARG A 367 3.39 29.35 5.70
CA ARG A 367 3.67 29.60 7.13
C ARG A 367 3.16 28.47 8.05
N TYR A 368 2.16 27.72 7.63
CA TYR A 368 1.56 26.64 8.43
C TYR A 368 1.91 25.24 7.90
N GLY A 369 2.88 25.16 6.99
CA GLY A 369 3.44 23.92 6.49
C GLY A 369 2.79 23.47 5.19
N ARG A 370 3.19 22.27 4.75
CA ARG A 370 2.55 21.61 3.61
C ARG A 370 1.11 21.23 3.95
N ARG A 371 0.23 21.25 2.96
CA ARG A 371 -1.21 21.10 3.17
C ARG A 371 -1.81 20.09 2.19
N THR A 372 -2.61 19.15 2.70
CA THR A 372 -3.39 18.20 1.89
C THR A 372 -4.86 18.50 2.07
N VAL A 373 -5.55 18.75 0.95
CA VAL A 373 -7.00 18.96 0.94
C VAL A 373 -7.68 17.61 0.70
N VAL A 374 -8.64 17.27 1.53
CA VAL A 374 -9.38 16.00 1.44
C VAL A 374 -10.88 16.25 1.26
N LYS A 375 -11.59 15.21 0.82
CA LYS A 375 -13.03 15.29 0.57
C LYS A 375 -13.84 15.55 1.85
N ASP A 376 -13.54 14.82 2.92
CA ASP A 376 -14.38 14.76 4.11
C ASP A 376 -13.58 14.56 5.41
N MET A 377 -14.31 14.59 6.53
CA MET A 377 -13.71 14.51 7.87
C MET A 377 -13.13 13.14 8.21
N HIS A 378 -13.77 12.06 7.75
CA HIS A 378 -13.25 10.71 7.97
C HIS A 378 -11.92 10.51 7.26
N THR A 379 -11.82 10.95 6.00
CA THR A 379 -10.58 10.90 5.23
C THR A 379 -9.47 11.71 5.91
N ARG A 380 -9.80 12.89 6.47
CA ARG A 380 -8.83 13.71 7.22
C ARG A 380 -8.25 12.94 8.41
N LYS A 381 -9.10 12.43 9.30
CA LYS A 381 -8.65 11.73 10.51
C LYS A 381 -7.84 10.50 10.19
N ARG A 382 -8.32 9.69 9.23
CA ARG A 382 -7.60 8.49 8.77
C ARG A 382 -6.18 8.82 8.30
N LEU A 383 -6.00 9.85 7.48
CA LEU A 383 -4.66 10.23 7.01
C LEU A 383 -3.78 10.78 8.13
N MET A 384 -4.33 11.59 9.04
CA MET A 384 -3.58 12.10 10.20
C MET A 384 -3.09 10.95 11.09
N ILE A 385 -3.97 9.98 11.37
CA ILE A 385 -3.66 8.80 12.18
C ILE A 385 -2.62 7.91 11.47
N GLN A 386 -2.81 7.66 10.18
CA GLN A 386 -1.89 6.84 9.39
C GLN A 386 -0.48 7.43 9.38
N GLU A 387 -0.33 8.75 9.27
CA GLU A 387 0.99 9.39 9.24
C GLU A 387 1.76 9.23 10.56
N VAL A 388 1.06 9.16 11.70
CA VAL A 388 1.66 8.82 13.01
C VAL A 388 2.01 7.34 13.08
N ILE A 389 1.12 6.46 12.62
CA ILE A 389 1.35 5.01 12.59
C ILE A 389 2.54 4.67 11.69
N ASP A 390 2.75 5.41 10.61
CA ASP A 390 3.87 5.20 9.70
C ASP A 390 5.17 5.83 10.18
N GLY A 391 5.11 6.74 11.16
CA GLY A 391 6.24 7.45 11.76
C GLY A 391 7.19 6.55 12.57
N GLY A 392 8.32 7.09 13.01
CA GLY A 392 9.31 6.33 13.80
C GLY A 392 8.92 6.08 15.24
N ASP A 393 9.88 5.55 16.01
CA ASP A 393 9.71 5.40 17.44
C ASP A 393 9.48 6.74 18.14
N GLY A 394 8.66 6.72 19.20
CA GLY A 394 8.18 7.91 19.89
C GLY A 394 7.06 8.67 19.16
N SER A 395 6.65 8.25 17.95
CA SER A 395 5.49 8.85 17.27
C SER A 395 4.21 8.62 18.08
N GLY A 396 3.32 9.61 18.09
CA GLY A 396 2.10 9.53 18.87
C GLY A 396 1.13 10.68 18.69
N PHE A 397 0.14 10.73 19.56
CA PHE A 397 -0.99 11.65 19.51
C PHE A 397 -1.00 12.56 20.73
N VAL A 398 -1.25 13.85 20.53
CA VAL A 398 -1.26 14.84 21.61
C VAL A 398 -2.53 15.67 21.57
N GLY A 399 -3.26 15.68 22.67
CA GLY A 399 -4.35 16.61 22.93
C GLY A 399 -3.84 17.89 23.60
N LEU A 400 -4.05 19.03 22.95
CA LEU A 400 -3.88 20.38 23.49
C LEU A 400 -5.22 20.95 23.95
N SER A 401 -5.21 22.13 24.57
CA SER A 401 -6.43 22.84 24.96
C SER A 401 -7.37 23.03 23.75
N GLY A 402 -8.63 22.67 23.93
CA GLY A 402 -9.62 22.59 22.86
C GLY A 402 -11.00 22.17 23.37
N GLY A 403 -11.93 21.96 22.42
CA GLY A 403 -13.33 21.63 22.72
C GLY A 403 -13.72 20.23 22.27
N TYR A 404 -14.98 20.06 21.86
CA TYR A 404 -15.51 18.77 21.44
C TYR A 404 -14.70 18.10 20.33
N GLY A 405 -14.29 18.85 19.31
CA GLY A 405 -13.47 18.27 18.22
C GLY A 405 -12.16 17.68 18.71
N THR A 406 -11.50 18.33 19.67
CA THR A 406 -10.25 17.84 20.26
C THR A 406 -10.48 16.57 21.06
N LEU A 407 -11.54 16.52 21.88
CA LEU A 407 -11.85 15.32 22.67
C LEU A 407 -12.29 14.16 21.79
N GLU A 408 -13.05 14.42 20.72
CA GLU A 408 -13.51 13.40 19.79
C GLU A 408 -12.34 12.75 19.04
N GLU A 409 -11.43 13.55 18.50
CA GLU A 409 -10.21 13.05 17.85
C GLU A 409 -9.29 12.31 18.84
N LEU A 410 -9.16 12.81 20.08
CA LEU A 410 -8.34 12.18 21.11
C LEU A 410 -8.93 10.83 21.56
N PHE A 411 -10.23 10.76 21.84
CA PHE A 411 -10.86 9.52 22.27
C PHE A 411 -10.88 8.47 21.18
N GLU A 412 -11.00 8.85 19.91
CA GLU A 412 -10.91 7.92 18.78
C GLU A 412 -9.58 7.15 18.80
N VAL A 413 -8.44 7.85 18.93
CA VAL A 413 -7.12 7.21 18.98
C VAL A 413 -6.88 6.43 20.28
N ILE A 414 -7.48 6.84 21.41
CA ILE A 414 -7.43 6.04 22.65
C ILE A 414 -8.17 4.72 22.45
N THR A 415 -9.39 4.77 21.90
CA THR A 415 -10.18 3.57 21.63
C THR A 415 -9.48 2.69 20.60
N TRP A 416 -8.87 3.25 19.56
CA TRP A 416 -8.12 2.47 18.57
C TRP A 416 -6.88 1.78 19.17
N HIS A 417 -6.18 2.44 20.10
CA HIS A 417 -5.11 1.79 20.87
C HIS A 417 -5.64 0.63 21.70
N GLN A 418 -6.75 0.83 22.43
CA GLN A 418 -7.40 -0.21 23.24
C GLN A 418 -7.81 -1.42 22.40
N LEU A 419 -8.31 -1.17 21.19
CA LEU A 419 -8.73 -2.17 20.22
C LEU A 419 -7.57 -2.87 19.50
N GLY A 420 -6.32 -2.44 19.71
CA GLY A 420 -5.13 -3.01 19.09
C GLY A 420 -4.90 -2.57 17.64
N ILE A 421 -5.59 -1.52 17.16
CA ILE A 421 -5.44 -0.97 15.81
C ILE A 421 -4.09 -0.27 15.64
N HIS A 422 -3.57 0.37 16.70
CA HIS A 422 -2.23 0.93 16.73
C HIS A 422 -1.60 0.84 18.11
N ASP A 423 -0.29 1.08 18.20
CA ASP A 423 0.48 1.03 19.44
C ASP A 423 1.22 2.33 19.79
N ARG A 424 0.82 3.42 19.14
CA ARG A 424 1.41 4.74 19.33
C ARG A 424 0.96 5.37 20.64
N GLY A 425 1.86 6.12 21.28
CA GLY A 425 1.59 6.80 22.56
C GLY A 425 0.51 7.86 22.40
N VAL A 426 -0.29 8.07 23.44
CA VAL A 426 -1.32 9.11 23.50
C VAL A 426 -1.09 9.96 24.73
N CYS A 427 -0.93 11.27 24.54
CA CYS A 427 -0.65 12.21 25.62
C CYS A 427 -1.67 13.35 25.64
N LEU A 428 -2.10 13.73 26.84
CA LEU A 428 -2.87 14.95 27.09
C LEU A 428 -1.96 15.98 27.75
N LEU A 429 -1.76 17.13 27.10
CA LEU A 429 -1.05 18.25 27.70
C LEU A 429 -2.02 19.05 28.60
N ASN A 430 -2.01 18.73 29.88
CA ASN A 430 -2.82 19.36 30.92
C ASN A 430 -2.13 20.60 31.49
N MET A 431 -2.00 21.64 30.67
CA MET A 431 -1.46 22.94 31.11
C MET A 431 -2.45 23.65 32.03
N ASP A 432 -1.93 24.13 33.16
CA ASP A 432 -2.68 24.88 34.19
C ASP A 432 -4.00 24.23 34.62
N GLY A 433 -4.05 22.89 34.59
CA GLY A 433 -5.23 22.12 34.99
C GLY A 433 -6.41 22.21 34.02
N PHE A 434 -6.22 22.66 32.78
CA PHE A 434 -7.28 22.79 31.77
C PHE A 434 -8.13 21.50 31.61
N PHE A 435 -7.49 20.33 31.74
CA PHE A 435 -8.10 19.02 31.64
C PHE A 435 -8.34 18.33 32.99
N ASP A 436 -8.21 19.00 34.14
CA ASP A 436 -8.42 18.37 35.45
C ASP A 436 -9.77 17.68 35.57
N GLY A 437 -10.82 18.28 34.99
CA GLY A 437 -12.14 17.65 34.91
C GLY A 437 -12.13 16.31 34.16
N LEU A 438 -11.40 16.23 33.04
CA LEU A 438 -11.26 15.01 32.25
C LEU A 438 -10.38 13.96 32.97
N VAL A 439 -9.29 14.40 33.62
CA VAL A 439 -8.43 13.52 34.42
C VAL A 439 -9.20 12.92 35.59
N ASN A 440 -10.00 13.73 36.28
CA ASN A 440 -10.88 13.26 37.35
C ASN A 440 -11.97 12.31 36.84
N TRP A 441 -12.55 12.59 35.66
CA TRP A 441 -13.50 11.68 35.01
C TRP A 441 -12.86 10.32 34.71
N LEU A 442 -11.63 10.30 34.16
CA LEU A 442 -10.90 9.07 33.88
C LEU A 442 -10.70 8.23 35.16
N GLY A 443 -10.27 8.88 36.24
CA GLY A 443 -10.14 8.22 37.55
C GLY A 443 -11.47 7.64 38.05
N ASN A 444 -12.58 8.33 37.84
CA ASN A 444 -13.90 7.83 38.23
C ASN A 444 -14.39 6.66 37.38
N VAL A 445 -14.21 6.68 36.05
CA VAL A 445 -14.64 5.54 35.19
C VAL A 445 -13.81 4.28 35.45
N VAL A 446 -12.52 4.44 35.79
CA VAL A 446 -11.68 3.33 36.28
C VAL A 446 -12.19 2.80 37.61
N LYS A 447 -12.44 3.69 38.59
CA LYS A 447 -12.99 3.31 39.90
C LYS A 447 -14.36 2.61 39.79
N LYS A 448 -15.16 2.99 38.80
CA LYS A 448 -16.47 2.39 38.52
C LYS A 448 -16.39 1.12 37.65
N GLY A 449 -15.19 0.71 37.23
CA GLY A 449 -14.96 -0.54 36.52
C GLY A 449 -15.32 -0.51 35.03
N PHE A 450 -15.54 0.67 34.44
CA PHE A 450 -15.80 0.78 33.00
C PHE A 450 -14.52 0.76 32.15
N ILE A 451 -13.37 1.08 32.76
CA ILE A 451 -12.04 1.02 32.12
C ILE A 451 -11.08 0.28 33.05
N GLY A 452 -10.35 -0.71 32.53
CA GLY A 452 -9.30 -1.41 33.27
C GLY A 452 -8.05 -0.54 33.47
N LEU A 453 -7.23 -0.84 34.49
CA LEU A 453 -6.02 -0.06 34.77
C LEU A 453 -5.02 -0.03 33.59
N GLN A 454 -4.93 -1.11 32.81
CA GLN A 454 -4.09 -1.18 31.61
C GLN A 454 -4.60 -0.23 30.52
N ASP A 455 -5.90 -0.26 30.24
CA ASP A 455 -6.53 0.63 29.25
C ASP A 455 -6.48 2.10 29.68
N ALA A 456 -6.59 2.38 30.98
CA ALA A 456 -6.46 3.73 31.50
C ALA A 456 -5.05 4.32 31.31
N ALA A 457 -4.02 3.47 31.30
CA ALA A 457 -2.64 3.88 31.09
C ALA A 457 -2.34 4.27 29.63
N ILE A 458 -3.24 3.98 28.68
CA ILE A 458 -3.13 4.42 27.27
C ILE A 458 -3.02 5.94 27.19
N LEU A 459 -3.81 6.67 27.99
CA LEU A 459 -3.77 8.13 28.03
C LEU A 459 -2.77 8.59 29.10
N SER A 460 -1.59 9.02 28.65
CA SER A 460 -0.60 9.67 29.51
C SER A 460 -0.93 11.15 29.69
N ILE A 461 -0.59 11.72 30.85
CA ILE A 461 -0.84 13.14 31.15
C ILE A 461 0.50 13.83 31.36
N ALA A 462 0.74 14.91 30.61
CA ALA A 462 1.89 15.79 30.78
C ALA A 462 1.41 17.17 31.24
N SER A 463 2.20 17.83 32.09
CA SER A 463 1.97 19.21 32.53
C SER A 463 2.91 20.23 31.88
N THR A 464 3.86 19.78 31.05
CA THR A 464 4.76 20.64 30.28
C THR A 464 4.98 20.07 28.88
N ALA A 465 5.45 20.92 27.96
CA ALA A 465 5.77 20.52 26.59
C ALA A 465 6.86 19.42 26.53
N GLU A 466 7.88 19.49 27.38
CA GLU A 466 8.96 18.50 27.47
C GLU A 466 8.42 17.17 28.05
N GLY A 467 7.45 17.25 28.96
CA GLY A 467 6.75 16.10 29.50
C GLY A 467 6.02 15.29 28.42
N VAL A 468 5.47 15.96 27.40
CA VAL A 468 4.77 15.30 26.28
C VAL A 468 5.68 14.29 25.58
N VAL A 469 6.91 14.69 25.26
CA VAL A 469 7.89 13.82 24.56
C VAL A 469 8.15 12.55 25.39
N LYS A 470 8.34 12.71 26.70
CA LYS A 470 8.54 11.58 27.62
C LYS A 470 7.31 10.67 27.71
N CYS A 471 6.11 11.24 27.78
CA CYS A 471 4.87 10.47 27.80
C CYS A 471 4.70 9.62 26.53
N LEU A 472 5.01 10.18 25.36
CA LEU A 472 4.87 9.47 24.10
C LEU A 472 5.90 8.34 23.90
N ASP A 473 7.03 8.39 24.60
CA ASP A 473 8.03 7.32 24.59
C ASP A 473 7.62 6.13 25.49
N GLN A 474 6.66 6.35 26.40
CA GLN A 474 6.09 5.28 27.22
C GLN A 474 5.06 4.51 26.39
N LYS A 475 5.31 3.22 26.15
CA LYS A 475 4.40 2.31 25.44
C LYS A 475 3.63 1.46 26.48
N PRO A 476 2.44 1.89 26.95
CA PRO A 476 1.61 1.04 27.81
C PRO A 476 1.22 -0.24 27.06
N GLY A 477 1.18 -1.37 27.79
CA GLY A 477 0.85 -2.68 27.21
C GLY A 477 -0.58 -2.76 26.69
N PHE A 478 -0.82 -3.65 25.74
CA PHE A 478 -2.11 -3.84 25.05
C PHE A 478 -3.06 -4.70 25.87
N SER A 479 -4.35 -4.37 25.90
CA SER A 479 -5.36 -5.32 26.36
C SER A 479 -5.78 -6.31 25.27
N ARG A 480 -5.77 -5.92 23.97
CA ARG A 480 -6.32 -6.76 22.88
C ARG A 480 -5.44 -6.96 21.64
N LYS A 481 -4.13 -6.66 21.69
CA LYS A 481 -3.26 -6.79 20.50
C LYS A 481 -3.17 -8.25 20.05
N GLY A 482 -3.62 -8.51 18.84
CA GLY A 482 -3.69 -9.86 18.26
C GLY A 482 -4.97 -10.64 18.58
N GLU A 483 -5.90 -10.08 19.35
CA GLU A 483 -7.20 -10.72 19.62
C GLU A 483 -8.27 -10.38 18.56
N LEU A 484 -8.10 -9.26 17.87
CA LEU A 484 -9.07 -8.73 16.91
C LEU A 484 -8.39 -8.48 15.56
N GLU A 485 -8.90 -9.12 14.52
CA GLU A 485 -8.52 -8.87 13.12
C GLU A 485 -9.44 -7.78 12.56
N TRP A 486 -8.89 -6.58 12.37
CA TRP A 486 -9.59 -5.44 11.78
C TRP A 486 -9.43 -5.48 10.26
N VAL A 487 -10.52 -5.76 9.53
CA VAL A 487 -10.60 -5.87 8.05
C VAL A 487 -10.84 -4.52 7.39
#